data_AF-A0A932B867-F1
#
_entry.id   AF-A0A932B867-F1
#
_cell.length_a   1.000
_cell.length_b   1.000
_cell.length_c   1.000
_cell.angle_alpha   90.00
_cell.angle_beta   90.00
_cell.angle_gamma   90.00
#
_symmetry.space_group_name_H-M   'P 1'
#
loop_
_entity.id
_entity.type
_entity.pdbx_description
1 polymer ?
#
loop_
_entity_poly.entity_id
_entity_poly.type
_entity_poly.pdbx_seq_one_letter_code
_entity_poly.pdbx_strand_id
1 'polypeptide(L)' 'MPASRAEMLRTMLPHTMECLKARQANLIGDDLIEDYVTLDWLEWAGGGLRLTEIGRNLCNAMTRKPGGV' A
#
# COMPACT_ATOMS: atom_id res chain seq x y z
N MET A 1 -3.56 -6.68 -18.76
CA MET A 1 -3.28 -5.56 -17.83
C MET A 1 -2.17 -6.05 -16.90
N PRO A 2 -1.01 -5.39 -16.82
CA PRO A 2 0.22 -6.04 -16.39
C PRO A 2 0.14 -6.35 -14.90
N ALA A 3 -0.01 -7.64 -14.58
CA ALA A 3 0.13 -8.15 -13.23
C ALA A 3 1.38 -7.57 -12.54
N SER A 4 2.44 -7.29 -13.31
CA SER A 4 3.71 -6.72 -12.84
C SER A 4 3.60 -5.42 -12.04
N ARG A 5 2.75 -4.44 -12.40
CA ARG A 5 2.70 -3.16 -11.65
C ARG A 5 1.98 -3.34 -10.32
N ALA A 6 0.83 -4.01 -10.32
CA ALA A 6 0.10 -4.32 -9.09
C ALA A 6 0.90 -5.25 -8.15
N GLU A 7 1.64 -6.22 -8.69
CA GLU A 7 2.53 -7.08 -7.91
C GLU A 7 3.72 -6.29 -7.33
N MET A 8 4.33 -5.38 -8.10
CA MET A 8 5.37 -4.49 -7.58
C MET A 8 4.84 -3.59 -6.45
N LEU A 9 3.68 -2.97 -6.66
CA LEU A 9 3.00 -2.16 -5.65
C LEU A 9 2.67 -2.98 -4.40
N ARG A 10 2.24 -4.25 -4.57
CA ARG A 10 2.02 -5.19 -3.47
C ARG A 10 3.29 -5.41 -2.65
N THR A 11 4.42 -5.68 -3.29
CA THR A 11 5.70 -5.88 -2.60
C THR A 11 6.18 -4.61 -1.90
N MET A 12 5.91 -3.43 -2.48
CA MET A 12 6.34 -2.14 -1.94
C MET A 12 5.39 -1.59 -0.85
N LEU A 13 4.13 -2.02 -0.83
CA LEU A 13 3.10 -1.56 0.10
C LEU A 13 3.54 -1.56 1.58
N PRO A 14 4.15 -2.62 2.15
CA PRO A 14 4.63 -2.57 3.54
C PRO A 14 5.69 -1.49 3.77
N HIS A 15 6.58 -1.24 2.81
CA HIS A 15 7.56 -0.15 2.92
C HIS A 15 6.90 1.23 2.84
N THR A 16 5.95 1.41 1.91
CA THR A 16 5.10 2.60 1.80
C THR A 16 4.38 2.87 3.13
N MET A 17 3.86 1.82 3.77
CA MET A 17 3.19 1.92 5.06
C MET A 17 4.09 2.40 6.20
N GLU A 18 5.33 1.91 6.27
CA GLU A 18 6.29 2.37 7.27
C GLU A 18 6.66 3.84 7.03
N CYS A 19 6.80 4.28 5.77
CA CYS A 19 6.98 5.69 5.43
C CYS A 19 5.78 6.55 5.86
N LEU A 20 4.55 6.11 5.60
CA LEU A 20 3.34 6.81 6.03
C LEU A 20 3.24 6.93 7.56
N LYS A 21 3.53 5.86 8.31
CA LYS A 21 3.59 5.89 9.79
C LYS A 21 4.65 6.86 10.31
N ALA A 22 5.80 6.92 9.66
CA ALA A 22 6.88 7.84 10.00
C ALA A 22 6.63 9.29 9.56
N ARG A 23 5.45 9.61 8.97
CA ARG A 23 5.15 10.91 8.33
C ARG A 23 6.14 11.27 7.20
N GLN A 24 6.78 10.27 6.60
CA GLN A 24 7.74 10.42 5.51
C GLN A 24 7.09 10.10 4.15
N ALA A 25 5.89 10.63 3.91
CA ALA A 25 5.20 10.43 2.63
C ALA A 25 6.01 10.97 1.45
N ASN A 26 6.85 11.99 1.69
CA ASN A 26 7.75 12.57 0.70
C ASN A 26 8.83 11.61 0.16
N LEU A 27 9.06 10.46 0.83
CA LEU A 27 9.95 9.40 0.31
C LEU A 27 9.26 8.46 -0.68
N ILE A 28 7.92 8.55 -0.76
CA ILE A 28 7.12 7.78 -1.71
C ILE A 28 6.92 8.68 -2.93
N GLY A 29 7.24 8.15 -4.11
CA GLY A 29 6.99 8.88 -5.36
C GLY A 29 5.50 9.16 -5.55
N ASP A 30 5.17 10.36 -6.03
CA ASP A 30 3.78 10.80 -6.24
C ASP A 30 2.99 9.84 -7.16
N ASP A 31 3.67 9.34 -8.21
CA ASP A 31 3.16 8.30 -9.12
C ASP A 31 2.71 7.03 -8.38
N LEU A 32 3.48 6.59 -7.37
CA LEU A 32 3.13 5.41 -6.56
C LEU A 32 1.92 5.67 -5.68
N ILE A 33 1.83 6.87 -5.09
CA ILE A 33 0.68 7.27 -4.28
C ILE A 33 -0.57 7.27 -5.15
N GLU A 34 -0.50 7.84 -6.35
CA GLU A 34 -1.62 7.88 -7.29
C GLU A 34 -2.07 6.47 -7.70
N ASP A 35 -1.15 5.54 -7.98
CA ASP A 35 -1.51 4.14 -8.23
C ASP A 35 -2.19 3.48 -7.03
N TYR A 36 -1.68 3.69 -5.81
CA TYR A 36 -2.29 3.10 -4.62
C TYR A 36 -3.70 3.64 -4.37
N VAL A 37 -3.94 4.92 -4.65
CA VAL A 37 -5.27 5.52 -4.56
C VAL A 37 -6.18 5.00 -5.68
N THR A 38 -5.66 4.86 -6.89
CA THR A 38 -6.39 4.31 -8.04
C THR A 38 -6.79 2.84 -7.82
N LEU A 39 -5.98 2.07 -7.10
CA LEU A 39 -6.25 0.68 -6.74
C LEU A 39 -7.15 0.52 -5.50
N ASP A 40 -7.62 1.63 -4.91
CA ASP A 40 -8.40 1.64 -3.67
C ASP A 40 -7.64 1.01 -2.50
N TRP A 41 -6.30 1.07 -2.48
CA TRP A 41 -5.49 0.57 -1.35
C TRP A 41 -5.19 1.67 -0.35
N LEU A 42 -5.05 2.90 -0.83
CA LEU A 42 -4.93 4.10 -0.04
C LEU A 42 -6.06 5.08 -0.39
N GLU A 43 -6.41 5.92 0.57
CA GLU A 43 -7.38 6.99 0.40
C GLU A 43 -6.86 8.28 1.02
N TRP A 44 -7.30 9.41 0.45
CA TRP A 44 -7.07 10.73 1.03
C TRP A 44 -8.10 11.00 2.12
N ALA A 45 -7.65 11.05 3.38
CA ALA A 45 -8.49 11.31 4.55
C ALA A 45 -7.98 12.54 5.30
N GLY A 46 -8.74 13.64 5.25
CA GLY A 46 -8.50 14.83 6.08
C GLY A 46 -7.12 15.48 5.90
N GLY A 47 -6.55 15.42 4.69
CA GLY A 47 -5.24 15.99 4.38
C GLY A 47 -4.05 15.03 4.57
N GLY A 48 -4.30 13.75 4.86
CA GLY A 48 -3.28 12.71 4.88
C GLY A 48 -3.71 11.46 4.12
N LEU A 49 -2.75 10.59 3.84
CA LEU A 49 -3.01 9.27 3.26
C LEU A 49 -3.32 8.25 4.36
N ARG A 50 -4.36 7.46 4.14
CA ARG A 50 -4.78 6.38 5.02
C ARG A 50 -4.99 5.08 4.24
N LEU A 51 -4.78 3.95 4.91
CA LEU A 51 -5.19 2.65 4.38
C LEU A 51 -6.72 2.53 4.32
N THR A 52 -7.19 2.08 3.16
CA THR A 52 -8.56 1.59 2.98
C THR A 52 -8.72 0.20 3.62
N GLU A 53 -9.93 -0.34 3.55
CA GLU A 53 -10.18 -1.74 3.92
C GLU A 53 -9.47 -2.74 3.01
N ILE A 54 -9.41 -2.47 1.70
CA ILE A 54 -8.73 -3.33 0.73
C ILE A 54 -7.23 -3.38 1.00
N GLY A 55 -6.60 -2.21 1.20
CA GLY A 55 -5.18 -2.14 1.52
C GLY A 55 -4.84 -2.85 2.83
N ARG A 56 -5.69 -2.74 3.86
CA ARG A 56 -5.54 -3.48 5.13
C ARG A 56 -5.59 -4.99 4.92
N ASN A 57 -6.60 -5.47 4.18
CA ASN A 57 -6.74 -6.90 3.90
C ASN A 57 -5.55 -7.44 3.12
N LEU A 58 -5.03 -6.66 2.18
CA LEU A 58 -3.85 -7.00 1.40
C LEU A 58 -2.59 -7.09 2.27
N CYS A 59 -2.34 -6.08 3.11
CA CYS A 59 -1.21 -6.10 4.06
C CYS A 59 -1.32 -7.29 5.04
N ASN A 60 -2.54 -7.60 5.50
CA ASN A 60 -2.79 -8.75 6.35
C ASN A 60 -2.54 -10.07 5.59
N ALA A 61 -2.96 -10.18 4.33
CA ALA A 61 -2.69 -11.35 3.50
C ALA A 61 -1.19 -11.58 3.27
N MET A 62 -0.39 -10.52 3.19
CA MET A 62 1.08 -10.62 3.05
C MET A 62 1.77 -11.05 4.33
N THR A 63 1.34 -10.53 5.49
CA THR A 63 1.92 -10.96 6.78
C THR A 63 1.46 -12.37 7.17
N ARG A 64 0.26 -12.75 6.72
CA ARG A 64 -0.30 -14.08 6.90
C ARG A 64 0.30 -15.01 5.86
N LYS A 65 1.57 -15.38 6.07
CA LYS A 65 2.18 -16.53 5.39
C LYS A 65 1.18 -17.70 5.37
N PRO A 66 0.83 -18.28 4.21
CA PRO A 66 0.24 -19.62 4.17
C PRO A 66 1.36 -20.61 4.52
N GLY A 67 1.61 -20.83 5.80
CA GLY A 67 2.73 -21.64 6.26
C GLY A 67 2.65 -21.90 7.75
N GLY A 68 1.72 -22.76 8.13
CA GLY A 68 1.54 -23.26 9.49
C GLY A 68 0.82 -24.60 9.46
N VAL A 69 1.41 -25.59 8.77
CA VAL A 69 1.27 -27.03 9.04
C VAL A 69 2.61 -27.71 8.81
#